data_AF-A0ABD7UT41-F1
#
_entry.id   AF-A0ABD7UT41-F1
#
_cell.length_a   1.000
_cell.length_b   1.000
_cell.length_c   1.000
_cell.angle_alpha   90.00
_cell.angle_beta   90.00
_cell.angle_gamma   90.00
#
_symmetry.space_group_name_H-M   'P 1'
#
loop_
_entity.id
_entity.type
_entity.pdbx_description
1 polymer ?
#
loop_
_entity_poly.entity_id
_entity_poly.type
_entity_poly.pdbx_seq_one_letter_code
_entity_poly.pdbx_strand_id
1 'polypeptide(L)'
;MLIEMWSPVFKKHGEIREPICFHHGLNVIMGMDLADNSIGKSSSLLAIDFIFGGNSYLKSIAVKKLGDHPIYFCFQFEKKFYFSRDTANPDIILVCDKSYSPTGETMDLGIFLNKLKKRYHLDSPELSFRLAMSGFFRIAGKSNQNTDFPLQVYSSQKSSESITTLIQLFNLYDNIARYKERLKDKSDQLTTFRNARRYAFISNLVGGKKQFEANVSEIKRLEYDLAHLQDTHQDKIDSDDI
;
A
#
# COMPACT_ATOMS: atom_id res chain seq x y z
N MET A 1 6.51 -10.63 -21.28
CA MET A 1 7.09 -11.32 -20.11
C MET A 1 8.58 -11.03 -19.99
N LEU A 2 9.15 -11.06 -18.79
CA LEU A 2 10.60 -10.98 -18.57
C LEU A 2 11.25 -12.25 -19.11
N ILE A 3 12.27 -12.12 -19.97
CA ILE A 3 12.96 -13.27 -20.60
C ILE A 3 14.44 -13.34 -20.27
N GLU A 4 15.04 -12.24 -19.80
CA GLU A 4 16.46 -12.20 -19.51
C GLU A 4 16.77 -11.15 -18.44
N MET A 5 17.76 -11.43 -17.59
CA MET A 5 18.39 -10.43 -16.73
C MET A 5 19.90 -10.65 -16.63
N TRP A 6 20.65 -9.56 -16.47
CA TRP A 6 22.11 -9.57 -16.38
C TRP A 6 22.63 -8.41 -15.53
N SER A 7 23.83 -8.54 -14.98
CA SER A 7 24.52 -7.44 -14.31
C SER A 7 26.03 -7.73 -14.27
N PRO A 8 26.90 -6.70 -14.40
CA PRO A 8 28.35 -6.88 -14.29
C PRO A 8 28.81 -7.40 -12.93
N VAL A 9 27.99 -7.24 -11.88
CA VAL A 9 28.30 -7.74 -10.53
C VAL A 9 27.81 -9.17 -10.29
N PHE A 10 27.04 -9.75 -11.21
CA PHE A 10 26.66 -11.15 -11.12
C PHE A 10 27.85 -12.00 -11.51
N LYS A 11 28.58 -12.50 -10.49
CA LYS A 11 29.80 -13.28 -10.70
C LYS A 11 29.65 -14.74 -10.28
N LYS A 12 30.35 -15.63 -10.99
CA LYS A 12 30.55 -17.04 -10.62
C LYS A 12 32.04 -17.30 -10.61
N HIS A 13 32.59 -17.69 -9.46
CA HIS A 13 34.04 -17.89 -9.27
C HIS A 13 34.92 -16.70 -9.72
N GLY A 14 34.44 -15.46 -9.49
CA GLY A 14 35.16 -14.24 -9.83
C GLY A 14 34.93 -13.72 -11.25
N GLU A 15 34.42 -14.55 -12.16
CA GLU A 15 34.10 -14.19 -13.54
C GLU A 15 32.66 -13.68 -13.66
N ILE A 16 32.43 -12.74 -14.58
CA ILE A 16 31.10 -12.20 -14.88
C ILE A 16 30.26 -13.32 -15.50
N ARG A 17 29.05 -13.51 -14.99
CA ARG A 17 28.12 -14.50 -15.52
C ARG A 17 27.50 -14.00 -16.83
N GLU A 18 27.26 -14.96 -17.72
CA GLU A 18 26.34 -14.79 -18.84
C GLU A 18 24.93 -14.38 -18.36
N PRO A 19 24.13 -13.73 -19.23
CA PRO A 19 22.75 -13.39 -18.92
C PRO A 19 21.92 -14.59 -18.46
N ILE A 20 21.14 -14.38 -17.39
CA ILE A 20 20.19 -15.37 -16.89
C ILE A 20 18.96 -15.32 -17.78
N CYS A 21 18.75 -16.36 -18.57
CA CYS A 21 17.59 -16.52 -19.44
C CYS A 21 16.46 -17.22 -18.69
N PHE A 22 15.24 -16.69 -18.81
CA PHE A 22 14.02 -17.28 -18.28
C PHE A 22 13.27 -18.03 -19.38
N HIS A 23 12.75 -19.20 -19.05
CA HIS A 23 11.91 -20.00 -19.93
C HIS A 23 10.44 -19.71 -19.70
N HIS A 24 9.60 -20.05 -20.68
CA HIS A 24 8.17 -19.98 -20.49
C HIS A 24 7.72 -20.99 -19.43
N GLY A 25 6.87 -20.56 -18.48
CA GLY A 25 6.36 -21.41 -17.40
C GLY A 25 7.21 -21.34 -16.13
N LEU A 26 7.35 -22.49 -15.46
CA LEU A 26 8.02 -22.57 -14.16
C LEU A 26 9.54 -22.47 -14.30
N ASN A 27 10.12 -21.45 -13.67
CA ASN A 27 11.57 -21.30 -13.52
C ASN A 27 11.94 -21.57 -12.07
N VAL A 28 13.00 -22.35 -11.83
CA VAL A 28 13.44 -22.75 -10.48
C VAL A 28 14.86 -22.28 -10.23
N ILE A 29 15.08 -21.56 -9.12
CA ILE A 29 16.42 -21.18 -8.65
C ILE A 29 16.81 -22.12 -7.52
N MET A 30 17.63 -23.13 -7.82
CA MET A 30 18.09 -24.10 -6.83
C MET A 30 19.37 -23.64 -6.11
N GLY A 31 19.47 -23.99 -4.83
CA GLY A 31 20.74 -23.91 -4.10
C GLY A 31 21.68 -25.05 -4.48
N MET A 32 22.94 -24.93 -4.12
CA MET A 32 23.88 -26.05 -4.18
C MET A 32 23.68 -26.97 -2.95
N ASP A 33 24.01 -28.25 -3.09
CA ASP A 33 23.82 -29.28 -2.06
C ASP A 33 24.76 -29.13 -0.85
N LEU A 34 25.88 -28.43 -1.04
CA LEU A 34 26.81 -28.12 0.04
C LEU A 34 26.25 -26.95 0.85
N ALA A 35 26.19 -27.13 2.17
CA ALA A 35 25.72 -26.19 3.18
C ALA A 35 26.56 -24.88 3.29
N ASP A 36 27.23 -24.48 2.21
CA ASP A 36 27.67 -23.11 2.06
C ASP A 36 26.43 -22.22 2.03
N ASN A 37 26.42 -21.25 2.94
CA ASN A 37 25.33 -20.31 3.12
C ASN A 37 24.73 -19.91 1.77
N SER A 38 23.40 -19.98 1.68
CA SER A 38 22.57 -19.78 0.49
C SER A 38 22.73 -18.38 -0.14
N ILE A 39 23.91 -18.08 -0.68
CA ILE A 39 24.31 -16.78 -1.20
C ILE A 39 23.69 -16.63 -2.58
N GLY A 40 22.83 -15.61 -2.73
CA GLY A 40 22.33 -15.17 -4.02
C GLY A 40 20.88 -15.54 -4.35
N LYS A 41 20.25 -16.54 -3.72
CA LYS A 41 18.84 -16.91 -4.05
C LYS A 41 17.86 -15.77 -3.78
N SER A 42 17.83 -15.29 -2.54
CA SER A 42 16.98 -14.14 -2.17
C SER A 42 17.40 -12.88 -2.92
N SER A 43 18.70 -12.68 -3.17
CA SER A 43 19.21 -11.55 -3.95
C SER A 43 18.72 -11.59 -5.40
N SER A 44 18.67 -12.75 -6.04
CA SER A 44 18.12 -12.93 -7.39
C SER A 44 16.63 -12.61 -7.43
N LEU A 45 15.87 -13.09 -6.45
CA LEU A 45 14.43 -12.75 -6.37
C LEU A 45 14.21 -11.25 -6.12
N LEU A 46 15.04 -10.63 -5.30
CA LEU A 46 15.00 -9.18 -5.06
C LEU A 46 15.41 -8.38 -6.32
N ALA A 47 16.37 -8.87 -7.09
CA ALA A 47 16.76 -8.28 -8.38
C ALA A 47 15.61 -8.35 -9.39
N ILE A 48 14.90 -9.48 -9.46
CA ILE A 48 13.68 -9.60 -10.28
C ILE A 48 12.63 -8.60 -9.77
N ASP A 49 12.34 -8.55 -8.47
CA ASP A 49 11.40 -7.57 -7.92
C ASP A 49 11.81 -6.12 -8.23
N PHE A 50 13.11 -5.82 -8.27
CA PHE A 50 13.65 -4.52 -8.65
C PHE A 50 13.37 -4.19 -10.12
N ILE A 51 13.47 -5.17 -11.03
CA ILE A 51 13.05 -4.99 -12.43
C ILE A 51 11.56 -4.63 -12.52
N PHE A 52 10.72 -5.21 -11.66
CA PHE A 52 9.29 -4.90 -11.55
C PHE A 52 8.97 -3.70 -10.64
N GLY A 53 9.92 -2.79 -10.44
CA GLY A 53 9.72 -1.51 -9.75
C GLY A 53 9.76 -1.55 -8.22
N GLY A 54 10.14 -2.69 -7.62
CA GLY A 54 10.39 -2.76 -6.19
C GLY A 54 11.70 -2.07 -5.80
N ASN A 55 11.83 -1.62 -4.56
CA ASN A 55 13.05 -0.96 -4.06
C ASN A 55 13.76 -1.76 -2.96
N SER A 56 13.29 -2.98 -2.65
CA SER A 56 13.88 -3.80 -1.59
C SER A 56 15.30 -4.29 -1.91
N TYR A 57 15.65 -4.43 -3.19
CA TYR A 57 17.01 -4.78 -3.61
C TYR A 57 18.05 -3.75 -3.17
N LEU A 58 17.70 -2.46 -3.16
CA LEU A 58 18.58 -1.35 -2.75
C LEU A 58 19.09 -1.52 -1.31
N LYS A 59 18.29 -2.14 -0.44
CA LYS A 59 18.62 -2.37 0.98
C LYS A 59 19.31 -3.73 1.21
N SER A 60 19.47 -4.53 0.17
CA SER A 60 19.99 -5.89 0.26
C SER A 60 21.49 -5.92 0.58
N ILE A 61 21.95 -7.05 1.10
CA ILE A 61 23.39 -7.29 1.35
C ILE A 61 24.19 -7.20 0.05
N ALA A 62 23.59 -7.52 -1.11
CA ALA A 62 24.25 -7.46 -2.40
C ALA A 62 24.70 -6.03 -2.72
N VAL A 63 23.80 -5.04 -2.67
CA VAL A 63 24.12 -3.63 -2.92
C VAL A 63 25.10 -3.09 -1.86
N LYS A 64 24.89 -3.42 -0.58
CA LYS A 64 25.80 -3.00 0.50
C LYS A 64 27.25 -3.46 0.32
N LYS A 65 27.47 -4.66 -0.24
CA LYS A 65 28.80 -5.24 -0.42
C LYS A 65 29.43 -4.93 -1.77
N LEU A 66 28.62 -4.80 -2.81
CA LEU A 66 29.09 -4.66 -4.20
C LEU A 66 29.09 -3.20 -4.67
N GLY A 67 28.49 -2.29 -3.89
CA GLY A 67 28.26 -0.92 -4.30
C GLY A 67 27.10 -0.82 -5.30
N ASP A 68 26.90 0.40 -5.80
CA ASP A 68 25.87 0.64 -6.80
C ASP A 68 26.21 0.02 -8.14
N HIS A 69 25.18 -0.53 -8.80
CA HIS A 69 25.34 -1.21 -10.08
C HIS A 69 24.04 -1.26 -10.89
N PRO A 70 24.14 -1.35 -12.22
CA PRO A 70 22.99 -1.57 -13.07
C PRO A 70 22.55 -3.04 -13.08
N ILE A 71 21.24 -3.23 -13.15
CA ILE A 71 20.62 -4.48 -13.59
C ILE A 71 20.05 -4.26 -14.98
N TYR A 72 20.53 -5.04 -15.93
CA TYR A 72 20.07 -5.09 -17.30
C TYR A 72 19.04 -6.20 -17.47
N PHE A 73 18.02 -5.96 -18.29
CA PHE A 73 16.95 -6.92 -18.46
C PHE A 73 16.22 -6.76 -19.79
N CYS A 74 15.61 -7.86 -20.25
CA CYS A 74 14.85 -7.90 -21.48
C CYS A 74 13.43 -8.41 -21.25
N PHE A 75 12.46 -7.67 -21.76
CA PHE A 75 11.08 -8.10 -21.86
C PHE A 75 10.73 -8.49 -23.29
N GLN A 76 10.07 -9.63 -23.46
CA GLN A 76 9.46 -10.06 -24.71
C GLN A 76 7.94 -9.81 -24.66
N PHE A 77 7.45 -8.97 -25.57
CA PHE A 77 6.02 -8.81 -25.86
C PHE A 77 5.82 -8.95 -27.37
N GLU A 78 5.38 -7.90 -28.05
CA GLU A 78 5.30 -7.83 -29.52
C GLU A 78 6.70 -7.93 -30.15
N LYS A 79 7.70 -7.42 -29.43
CA LYS A 79 9.13 -7.54 -29.74
C LYS A 79 9.94 -7.60 -28.44
N LYS A 80 11.26 -7.75 -28.57
CA LYS A 80 12.20 -7.60 -27.46
C LYS A 80 12.40 -6.13 -27.12
N PHE A 81 12.38 -5.83 -25.83
CA PHE A 81 12.66 -4.51 -25.28
C PHE A 81 13.75 -4.67 -24.21
N TYR A 82 14.84 -3.94 -24.38
CA TYR A 82 16.03 -4.03 -23.52
C TYR A 82 16.13 -2.76 -22.68
N PHE A 83 16.41 -2.94 -21.40
CA PHE A 83 16.49 -1.84 -20.45
C PHE A 83 17.58 -2.07 -19.43
N SER A 84 17.94 -1.01 -18.70
CA SER A 84 18.65 -1.12 -17.43
C SER A 84 18.02 -0.25 -16.36
N ARG A 85 18.18 -0.68 -15.11
CA ARG A 85 17.82 0.08 -13.91
C ARG A 85 19.02 0.06 -12.97
N ASP A 86 19.50 1.23 -12.60
CA ASP A 86 20.67 1.38 -11.74
C ASP A 86 20.28 1.58 -10.27
N THR A 87 21.03 0.99 -9.34
CA THR A 87 20.76 1.18 -7.91
C THR A 87 21.14 2.57 -7.40
N ALA A 88 22.05 3.28 -8.07
CA ALA A 88 22.39 4.66 -7.75
C ALA A 88 21.26 5.63 -8.12
N ASN A 89 20.58 5.38 -9.25
CA ASN A 89 19.49 6.20 -9.77
C ASN A 89 18.24 5.33 -10.05
N PRO A 90 17.60 4.77 -9.01
CA PRO A 90 16.57 3.74 -9.16
C PRO A 90 15.27 4.23 -9.76
N ASP A 91 15.04 5.54 -9.79
CA ASP A 91 13.82 6.14 -10.36
C ASP A 91 13.94 6.37 -11.88
N ILE A 92 15.10 6.08 -12.48
CA ILE A 92 15.37 6.22 -13.91
C ILE A 92 15.63 4.84 -14.52
N ILE A 93 14.93 4.56 -15.62
CA ILE A 93 15.15 3.41 -16.49
C ILE A 93 15.85 3.89 -17.75
N LEU A 94 16.90 3.20 -18.14
CA LEU A 94 17.63 3.48 -19.37
C LEU A 94 17.22 2.48 -20.44
N VAL A 95 17.01 2.95 -21.67
CA VAL A 95 16.69 2.08 -22.82
C VAL A 95 17.97 1.60 -23.48
N CYS A 96 18.08 0.29 -23.64
CA CYS A 96 19.25 -0.36 -24.21
C CYS A 96 18.96 -0.96 -25.58
N ASP A 97 20.02 -1.28 -26.32
CA ASP A 97 19.97 -2.16 -27.47
C ASP A 97 20.10 -3.64 -27.08
N LYS A 98 20.16 -4.52 -28.09
CA LYS A 98 20.29 -5.97 -27.93
C LYS A 98 21.60 -6.42 -27.24
N SER A 99 22.61 -5.57 -27.24
CA SER A 99 23.92 -5.79 -26.58
C SER A 99 23.97 -5.12 -25.20
N TYR A 100 22.83 -4.65 -24.69
CA TYR A 100 22.75 -3.86 -23.46
C TYR A 100 23.54 -2.54 -23.49
N SER A 101 23.86 -2.04 -24.68
CA SER A 101 24.49 -0.73 -24.83
C SER A 101 23.42 0.37 -24.68
N PRO A 102 23.68 1.44 -23.92
CA PRO A 102 22.77 2.56 -23.79
C PRO A 102 22.43 3.21 -25.13
N THR A 103 21.14 3.43 -25.40
CA THR A 103 20.71 4.15 -26.61
C THR A 103 20.74 5.68 -26.44
N GLY A 104 20.88 6.15 -25.20
CA GLY A 104 20.74 7.56 -24.81
C GLY A 104 19.32 7.94 -24.37
N GLU A 105 18.31 7.12 -24.65
CA GLU A 105 16.94 7.32 -24.15
C GLU A 105 16.82 6.86 -22.69
N THR A 106 16.20 7.70 -21.86
CA THR A 106 15.86 7.39 -20.47
C THR A 106 14.38 7.65 -20.21
N MET A 107 13.86 7.06 -19.14
CA MET A 107 12.48 7.22 -18.74
C MET A 107 12.32 7.13 -17.22
N ASP A 108 11.37 7.88 -16.69
CA ASP A 108 10.96 7.76 -15.29
C ASP A 108 10.38 6.37 -15.01
N LEU A 109 10.66 5.83 -13.82
CA LEU A 109 10.18 4.53 -13.36
C LEU A 109 8.66 4.42 -13.44
N GLY A 110 7.91 5.45 -13.03
CA GLY A 110 6.46 5.46 -13.12
C GLY A 110 5.96 5.32 -14.56
N ILE A 111 6.61 5.99 -15.52
CA ILE A 111 6.31 5.85 -16.95
C ILE A 111 6.61 4.42 -17.42
N PHE A 112 7.74 3.85 -17.03
CA PHE A 112 8.10 2.46 -17.35
C PHE A 112 7.06 1.47 -16.81
N LEU A 113 6.68 1.58 -15.54
CA LEU A 113 5.69 0.70 -14.91
C LEU A 113 4.31 0.84 -15.56
N ASN A 114 3.93 2.05 -16.01
CA ASN A 114 2.71 2.26 -16.79
C ASN A 114 2.78 1.62 -18.18
N LYS A 115 3.94 1.64 -18.85
CA LYS A 115 4.15 0.92 -20.11
C LYS A 115 4.06 -0.59 -19.92
N LEU A 116 4.55 -1.13 -18.79
CA LEU A 116 4.37 -2.54 -18.44
C LEU A 116 2.90 -2.85 -18.15
N LYS A 117 2.20 -2.02 -17.36
CA LYS A 117 0.76 -2.17 -17.07
C LYS A 117 -0.07 -2.41 -18.33
N LYS A 118 0.14 -1.58 -19.35
CA LYS A 118 -0.55 -1.68 -20.64
C LYS A 118 -0.23 -2.99 -21.38
N ARG A 119 1.06 -3.39 -21.42
CA ARG A 119 1.50 -4.61 -22.10
C ARG A 119 1.10 -5.91 -21.39
N TYR A 120 0.83 -5.83 -20.09
CA TYR A 120 0.27 -6.92 -19.30
C TYR A 120 -1.27 -6.91 -19.29
N HIS A 121 -1.92 -6.01 -20.04
CA HIS A 121 -3.39 -5.90 -20.11
C HIS A 121 -4.05 -5.76 -18.73
N LEU A 122 -3.40 -4.98 -17.85
CA LEU A 122 -3.95 -4.63 -16.54
C LEU A 122 -4.82 -3.38 -16.70
N ASP A 123 -6.08 -3.59 -17.06
CA ASP A 123 -6.97 -2.55 -17.56
C ASP A 123 -7.56 -1.65 -16.46
N SER A 124 -7.63 -2.13 -15.21
CA SER A 124 -8.20 -1.38 -14.10
C SER A 124 -7.45 -0.06 -13.87
N PRO A 125 -8.08 1.12 -14.02
CA PRO A 125 -7.41 2.42 -13.87
C PRO A 125 -6.82 2.62 -12.47
N GLU A 126 -7.55 2.15 -11.45
CA GLU A 126 -7.21 2.33 -10.03
C GLU A 126 -6.09 1.40 -9.54
N LEU A 127 -5.74 0.37 -10.32
CA LEU A 127 -4.70 -0.58 -9.96
C LEU A 127 -3.34 -0.16 -10.50
N SER A 128 -2.40 0.21 -9.64
CA SER A 128 -1.01 0.45 -10.10
C SER A 128 -0.33 -0.87 -10.46
N PHE A 129 0.59 -0.84 -11.44
CA PHE A 129 1.37 -2.02 -11.82
C PHE A 129 2.14 -2.62 -10.63
N ARG A 130 2.72 -1.74 -9.79
CA ARG A 130 3.47 -2.16 -8.62
C ARG A 130 2.58 -2.91 -7.63
N LEU A 131 1.36 -2.42 -7.37
CA LEU A 131 0.43 -3.08 -6.46
C LEU A 131 -0.01 -4.43 -7.04
N ALA A 132 -0.35 -4.47 -8.33
CA ALA A 132 -0.69 -5.70 -9.05
C ALA A 132 0.38 -6.79 -8.90
N MET A 133 1.65 -6.42 -9.04
CA MET A 133 2.75 -7.37 -9.00
C MET A 133 3.23 -7.73 -7.61
N SER A 134 3.17 -6.80 -6.66
CA SER A 134 3.70 -7.03 -5.30
C SER A 134 3.00 -8.19 -4.59
N GLY A 135 1.72 -8.44 -4.91
CA GLY A 135 0.96 -9.58 -4.41
C GLY A 135 1.51 -10.95 -4.83
N PHE A 136 2.36 -11.03 -5.85
CA PHE A 136 2.93 -12.29 -6.35
C PHE A 136 4.38 -12.52 -5.92
N PHE A 137 5.05 -11.51 -5.38
CA PHE A 137 6.40 -11.66 -4.83
C PHE A 137 6.35 -12.10 -3.36
N ARG A 138 6.81 -13.31 -3.07
CA ARG A 138 7.01 -13.83 -1.70
C ARG A 138 8.50 -14.03 -1.46
N ILE A 139 9.16 -13.02 -0.88
CA ILE A 139 10.62 -13.00 -0.74
C ILE A 139 10.99 -12.86 0.73
N ALA A 140 11.92 -13.68 1.21
CA ALA A 140 12.42 -13.59 2.57
C ALA A 140 13.02 -12.20 2.82
N GLY A 141 12.64 -11.57 3.95
CA GLY A 141 13.08 -10.21 4.31
C GLY A 141 12.16 -9.08 3.85
N LYS A 142 11.07 -9.37 3.12
CA LYS A 142 10.02 -8.37 2.80
C LYS A 142 8.87 -8.31 3.81
N SER A 143 8.85 -9.21 4.80
CA SER A 143 7.76 -9.33 5.77
C SER A 143 6.37 -9.51 5.14
N ASN A 144 6.32 -10.16 3.97
CA ASN A 144 5.09 -10.42 3.20
C ASN A 144 4.85 -11.92 2.99
N GLN A 145 5.32 -12.75 3.92
CA GLN A 145 5.24 -14.22 3.87
C GLN A 145 4.22 -14.78 4.87
N ASN A 146 3.30 -13.94 5.36
CA ASN A 146 2.26 -14.39 6.29
C ASN A 146 1.27 -15.31 5.55
N THR A 147 1.25 -16.58 5.94
CA THR A 147 0.40 -17.61 5.35
C THR A 147 -1.07 -17.45 5.72
N ASP A 148 -1.37 -16.84 6.86
CA ASP A 148 -2.76 -16.63 7.32
C ASP A 148 -3.44 -15.50 6.52
N PHE A 149 -2.63 -14.60 5.95
CA PHE A 149 -3.10 -13.48 5.13
C PHE A 149 -2.40 -13.46 3.77
N PRO A 150 -2.65 -14.47 2.91
CA PRO A 150 -1.89 -14.69 1.69
C PRO A 150 -2.08 -13.57 0.65
N LEU A 151 -3.11 -12.74 0.77
CA LEU A 151 -3.36 -11.61 -0.13
C LEU A 151 -2.70 -10.31 0.34
N GLN A 152 -2.18 -10.27 1.57
CA GLN A 152 -1.48 -9.08 2.06
C GLN A 152 -0.13 -8.92 1.37
N VAL A 153 0.06 -7.75 0.78
CA VAL A 153 1.30 -7.31 0.14
C VAL A 153 2.32 -6.84 1.19
N TYR A 154 1.84 -6.23 2.28
CA TYR A 154 2.62 -5.73 3.40
C TYR A 154 1.84 -5.90 4.71
N SER A 155 2.56 -5.97 5.84
CA SER A 155 2.00 -6.38 7.14
C SER A 155 0.86 -5.50 7.66
N SER A 156 0.86 -4.20 7.35
CA SER A 156 -0.19 -3.27 7.77
C SER A 156 -1.35 -3.16 6.78
N GLN A 157 -1.34 -3.91 5.67
CA GLN A 157 -2.40 -3.85 4.68
C GLN A 157 -3.70 -4.43 5.23
N LYS A 158 -4.80 -3.69 5.09
CA LYS A 158 -6.11 -4.19 5.52
C LYS A 158 -6.58 -5.31 4.60
N SER A 159 -7.30 -6.28 5.15
CA SER A 159 -7.89 -7.36 4.34
C SER A 159 -8.85 -6.83 3.28
N SER A 160 -9.59 -5.75 3.58
CA SER A 160 -10.46 -5.08 2.62
C SER A 160 -9.70 -4.52 1.41
N GLU A 161 -8.53 -3.91 1.62
CA GLU A 161 -7.66 -3.41 0.55
C GLU A 161 -7.07 -4.56 -0.28
N SER A 162 -6.73 -5.66 0.37
CA SER A 162 -6.20 -6.86 -0.29
C SER A 162 -7.26 -7.50 -1.21
N ILE A 163 -8.50 -7.64 -0.72
CA ILE A 163 -9.65 -8.10 -1.51
C ILE A 163 -9.93 -7.13 -2.66
N THR A 164 -9.82 -5.82 -2.42
CA THR A 164 -10.00 -4.80 -3.46
C THR A 164 -9.02 -5.00 -4.61
N THR A 165 -7.74 -5.18 -4.27
CA THR A 165 -6.67 -5.43 -5.24
C THR A 165 -6.96 -6.68 -6.07
N LEU A 166 -7.43 -7.75 -5.42
CA LEU A 166 -7.82 -8.98 -6.10
C LEU A 166 -8.97 -8.75 -7.10
N ILE A 167 -10.02 -8.05 -6.70
CA ILE A 167 -11.16 -7.73 -7.58
C ILE A 167 -10.71 -6.88 -8.77
N GLN A 168 -9.79 -5.94 -8.56
CA GLN A 168 -9.19 -5.13 -9.63
C GLN A 168 -8.36 -5.97 -10.61
N LEU A 169 -7.59 -6.95 -10.12
CA LEU A 169 -6.81 -7.88 -10.96
C LEU A 169 -7.70 -8.70 -11.90
N PHE A 170 -8.91 -9.05 -11.47
CA PHE A 170 -9.91 -9.75 -12.28
C PHE A 170 -10.77 -8.83 -13.15
N ASN A 171 -10.48 -7.52 -13.17
CA ASN A 171 -11.26 -6.52 -13.90
C ASN A 171 -12.75 -6.49 -13.52
N LEU A 172 -13.07 -6.83 -12.25
CA LEU A 172 -14.44 -6.87 -11.72
C LEU A 172 -14.76 -5.65 -10.84
N TYR A 173 -13.83 -4.71 -10.74
CA TYR A 173 -13.94 -3.59 -9.80
C TYR A 173 -15.02 -2.58 -10.21
N ASP A 174 -15.24 -2.37 -11.50
CA ASP A 174 -16.21 -1.38 -12.00
C ASP A 174 -17.63 -1.64 -11.48
N ASN A 175 -17.98 -2.92 -11.28
CA ASN A 175 -19.27 -3.34 -10.72
C ASN A 175 -19.48 -2.86 -9.27
N ILE A 176 -18.39 -2.69 -8.53
CA ILE A 176 -18.41 -2.33 -7.10
C ILE A 176 -17.94 -0.90 -6.81
N ALA A 177 -17.33 -0.22 -7.79
CA ALA A 177 -16.75 1.10 -7.63
C ALA A 177 -17.73 2.11 -7.02
N ARG A 178 -18.94 2.20 -7.60
CA ARG A 178 -20.02 3.09 -7.12
C ARG A 178 -20.41 2.86 -5.66
N TYR A 179 -20.39 1.62 -5.20
CA TYR A 179 -20.78 1.29 -3.83
C TYR A 179 -19.69 1.67 -2.84
N LYS A 180 -18.41 1.50 -3.24
CA LYS A 180 -17.27 1.92 -2.43
C LYS A 180 -17.17 3.43 -2.30
N GLU A 181 -17.37 4.15 -3.40
CA GLU A 181 -17.39 5.61 -3.39
C GLU A 181 -18.49 6.13 -2.46
N ARG A 182 -19.72 5.62 -2.60
CA ARG A 182 -20.84 5.97 -1.71
C ARG A 182 -20.56 5.63 -0.24
N LEU A 183 -19.92 4.49 0.04
CA LEU A 183 -19.56 4.10 1.40
C LEU A 183 -18.52 5.05 1.99
N LYS A 184 -17.50 5.43 1.21
CA LYS A 184 -16.48 6.40 1.60
C LYS A 184 -17.11 7.76 1.91
N ASP A 185 -17.92 8.29 1.01
CA ASP A 185 -18.59 9.59 1.19
C ASP A 185 -19.45 9.61 2.46
N LYS A 186 -20.23 8.55 2.71
CA LYS A 186 -21.06 8.45 3.90
C LYS A 186 -20.23 8.31 5.18
N SER A 187 -19.12 7.59 5.13
CA SER A 187 -18.16 7.49 6.24
C SER A 187 -17.50 8.85 6.55
N ASP A 188 -17.13 9.60 5.52
CA ASP A 188 -16.50 10.92 5.66
C ASP A 188 -17.50 11.96 6.17
N GLN A 189 -18.76 11.92 5.71
CA GLN A 189 -19.85 12.73 6.26
C GLN A 189 -20.07 12.44 7.74
N LEU A 190 -20.12 11.16 8.13
CA LEU A 190 -20.30 10.76 9.53
C LEU A 190 -19.11 11.20 10.41
N THR A 191 -17.88 11.06 9.90
CA THR A 191 -16.67 11.47 10.60
C THR A 191 -16.63 12.98 10.79
N THR A 192 -16.93 13.74 9.74
CA THR A 192 -17.05 15.20 9.79
C THR A 192 -18.12 15.63 10.79
N PHE A 193 -19.30 15.01 10.76
CA PHE A 193 -20.38 15.29 11.72
C PHE A 193 -19.95 15.03 13.17
N ARG A 194 -19.30 13.88 13.43
CA ARG A 194 -18.77 13.54 14.78
C ARG A 194 -17.71 14.54 15.24
N ASN A 195 -16.82 14.98 14.35
CA ASN A 195 -15.80 15.98 14.66
C ASN A 195 -16.41 17.35 14.92
N ALA A 196 -17.36 17.80 14.09
CA ALA A 196 -18.07 19.07 14.28
C ALA A 196 -18.79 19.11 15.64
N ARG A 197 -19.41 17.99 16.03
CA ARG A 197 -20.02 17.80 17.35
C ARG A 197 -19.00 17.78 18.48
N ARG A 198 -17.83 17.15 18.30
CA ARG A 198 -16.74 17.10 19.29
C ARG A 198 -16.15 18.48 19.57
N TYR A 199 -15.99 19.31 18.55
CA TYR A 199 -15.48 20.67 18.66
C TYR A 199 -16.58 21.73 18.89
N ALA A 200 -17.81 21.30 19.20
CA ALA A 200 -18.96 22.15 19.49
C ALA A 200 -19.35 23.17 18.40
N PHE A 201 -18.93 22.95 17.14
CA PHE A 201 -19.42 23.74 15.98
C PHE A 201 -20.91 23.51 15.71
N ILE A 202 -21.42 22.34 16.09
CA ILE A 202 -22.84 21.99 16.05
C ILE A 202 -23.27 21.66 17.47
N SER A 203 -24.45 22.15 17.87
CA SER A 203 -24.92 21.96 19.24
C SER A 203 -24.97 20.48 19.60
N ASN A 204 -24.36 20.16 20.73
CA ASN A 204 -24.33 18.83 21.26
C ASN A 204 -25.59 18.65 22.12
N LEU A 205 -26.77 18.62 21.46
CA LEU A 205 -28.12 18.80 22.04
C LEU A 205 -28.33 18.20 23.43
N VAL A 206 -27.66 17.09 23.76
CA VAL A 206 -27.69 16.56 25.12
C VAL A 206 -26.41 15.89 25.60
N GLY A 207 -25.23 16.08 24.97
CA GLY A 207 -23.98 15.44 25.42
C GLY A 207 -23.98 13.89 25.49
N GLY A 208 -25.05 13.23 25.03
CA GLY A 208 -25.28 11.78 25.16
C GLY A 208 -26.22 11.42 26.32
N LYS A 209 -26.53 10.13 26.47
CA LYS A 209 -27.54 9.64 27.43
C LYS A 209 -27.22 10.04 28.89
N LYS A 210 -25.94 9.99 29.27
CA LYS A 210 -25.50 10.31 30.64
C LYS A 210 -25.70 11.79 30.99
N GLN A 211 -25.40 12.69 30.06
CA GLN A 211 -25.58 14.12 30.27
C GLN A 211 -27.07 14.51 30.18
N PHE A 212 -27.87 13.79 29.39
CA PHE A 212 -29.33 13.90 29.44
C PHE A 212 -29.90 13.55 30.82
N GLU A 213 -29.52 12.40 31.38
CA GLU A 213 -29.98 11.97 32.70
C GLU A 213 -29.57 12.96 33.80
N ALA A 214 -28.35 13.50 33.72
CA ALA A 214 -27.87 14.56 34.62
C ALA A 214 -28.72 15.84 34.48
N ASN A 215 -28.98 16.29 33.24
CA ASN A 215 -29.81 17.48 32.99
C ASN A 215 -31.25 17.29 33.51
N VAL A 216 -31.84 16.10 33.34
CA VAL A 216 -33.18 15.79 33.87
C VAL A 216 -33.20 15.84 35.39
N SER A 217 -32.13 15.36 36.05
CA SER A 217 -32.01 15.41 37.50
C SER A 217 -31.83 16.85 38.01
N GLU A 218 -31.05 17.65 37.29
CA GLU A 218 -30.84 19.07 37.60
C GLU A 218 -32.15 19.88 37.43
N ILE A 219 -32.90 19.63 36.35
CA ILE A 219 -34.21 20.26 36.12
C ILE A 219 -35.17 19.96 37.27
N LYS A 220 -35.25 18.69 37.72
CA LYS A 220 -36.10 18.33 38.87
C LYS A 220 -35.69 19.05 40.15
N ARG A 221 -34.38 19.23 40.39
CA ARG A 221 -33.90 19.98 41.56
C ARG A 221 -34.31 21.44 41.46
N LEU A 222 -34.10 22.07 40.31
CA LEU A 222 -34.45 23.47 40.08
C LEU A 222 -35.95 23.74 40.17
N GLU A 223 -36.80 22.81 39.70
CA GLU A 223 -38.26 22.90 39.85
C GLU A 223 -38.67 22.82 41.33
N TYR A 224 -38.05 21.95 42.11
CA TYR A 224 -38.27 21.87 43.55
C TYR A 224 -37.86 23.16 44.26
N ASP A 225 -36.66 23.67 43.98
CA ASP A 225 -36.15 24.91 44.57
C ASP A 225 -37.05 26.11 44.23
N LEU A 226 -37.57 26.17 43.00
CA LEU A 226 -38.46 27.23 42.55
C LEU A 226 -39.83 27.18 43.25
N ALA A 227 -40.42 25.98 43.40
CA ALA A 227 -41.67 25.82 44.15
C ALA A 227 -41.50 26.22 45.62
N HIS A 228 -40.39 25.79 46.25
CA HIS A 228 -40.13 26.14 47.64
C HIS A 228 -39.93 27.64 47.83
N LEU A 229 -39.23 28.31 46.91
CA LEU A 229 -39.08 29.78 46.94
C LEU A 229 -40.41 30.50 46.74
N GLN A 230 -41.30 30.00 45.88
CA GLN A 230 -42.64 30.56 45.68
C GLN A 230 -43.51 30.42 46.93
N ASP A 231 -43.52 29.25 47.58
CA ASP A 231 -44.25 29.05 48.84
C ASP A 231 -43.72 29.98 49.94
N THR A 232 -42.40 30.10 50.08
CA THR A 232 -41.78 30.99 51.09
C THR A 232 -42.07 32.47 50.81
N HIS A 233 -42.28 32.85 49.54
CA HIS A 233 -42.66 34.20 49.16
C HIS A 233 -44.15 34.47 49.43
N GLN A 234 -45.01 33.46 49.23
CA GLN A 234 -46.43 33.52 49.52
C GLN A 234 -46.68 33.64 51.04
N ASP A 235 -45.97 32.85 51.84
CA ASP A 235 -46.03 32.90 53.31
C ASP A 235 -45.58 34.26 53.88
N LYS A 236 -44.64 34.94 53.21
CA LYS A 236 -44.20 36.30 53.60
C LYS A 236 -45.23 37.37 53.28
N ILE A 237 -45.95 37.24 52.16
CA ILE A 237 -47.02 38.17 51.78
C ILE A 237 -48.20 38.00 52.75
N ASP A 238 -48.56 36.77 53.10
CA ASP A 238 -49.65 36.49 54.05
C ASP A 238 -49.30 36.90 55.50
N SER A 239 -48.01 37.03 55.84
CA SER A 239 -47.56 37.52 57.16
C SER A 239 -47.45 39.04 57.30
N ASP A 240 -47.33 39.77 56.19
CA ASP A 240 -47.27 41.25 56.18
C ASP A 240 -48.67 41.90 56.08
N ASP A 241 -49.72 41.12 55.81
CA ASP A 241 -51.14 41.54 55.72
C ASP A 241 -51.96 41.30 57.02
N ILE A 242 -51.31 41.04 58.16
CA ILE A 242 -51.91 40.94 59.51
C ILE A 242 -51.39 42.07 60.42
#